data_AF-A3FMC4-F1
#
_entry.id   AF-A3FMC4-F1
#
_cell.length_a   1.000
_cell.length_b   1.000
_cell.length_c   1.000
_cell.angle_alpha   90.00
_cell.angle_beta   90.00
_cell.angle_gamma   90.00
#
_symmetry.space_group_name_H-M   'P 1'
#
loop_
_entity.id
_entity.type
_entity.pdbx_description
1 polymer ?
#
loop_
_entity_poly.entity_id
_entity_poly.type
_entity_poly.pdbx_seq_one_letter_code
_entity_poly.pdbx_strand_id
1 'polypeptide(L)'
;MKFGSWTYDGNQINLKHIGQLVGTNKVDVGIDLSAYYPSVEWDILGVPAERHEKYYSCCAEPYIDIFFNITLRRKTLFYTV
;
A
#
# COMPACT_ATOMS: atom_id res chain seq x y z
N MET A 1 0.31 5.17 0.34
CA MET A 1 -0.85 5.19 1.27
C MET A 1 -0.60 4.18 2.37
N LYS A 2 -0.96 4.47 3.63
CA LYS A 2 -0.69 3.62 4.79
C LYS A 2 -2.00 3.30 5.50
N PHE A 3 -2.35 2.02 5.63
CA PHE A 3 -3.55 1.56 6.33
C PHE A 3 -3.16 0.71 7.52
N GLY A 4 -3.81 0.93 8.66
CA GLY A 4 -3.58 0.18 9.88
C GLY A 4 -4.71 0.42 10.87
N SER A 5 -4.78 -0.45 11.87
CA SER A 5 -5.69 -0.26 13.01
C SER A 5 -5.20 0.92 13.86
N TRP A 6 -6.13 1.75 14.31
CA TRP A 6 -5.83 2.84 15.24
C TRP A 6 -5.85 2.39 16.70
N THR A 7 -6.82 1.55 17.08
CA THR A 7 -7.08 1.19 18.48
C THR A 7 -6.50 -0.17 18.88
N TYR A 8 -6.52 -1.13 17.97
CA TYR A 8 -6.05 -2.50 18.23
C TYR A 8 -4.59 -2.68 17.80
N ASP A 9 -3.83 -3.37 18.64
CA ASP A 9 -2.45 -3.75 18.40
C ASP A 9 -2.31 -5.05 17.57
N GLY A 10 -1.05 -5.45 17.29
CA GLY A 10 -0.70 -6.63 16.51
C GLY A 10 -0.90 -7.97 17.22
N ASN A 11 -1.07 -7.97 18.54
CA ASN A 11 -1.43 -9.16 19.32
C ASN A 11 -2.93 -9.43 19.26
N GLN A 12 -3.74 -8.39 19.05
CA GLN A 12 -5.20 -8.46 18.94
C GLN A 12 -5.67 -8.66 17.50
N ILE A 13 -5.06 -7.95 16.54
CA ILE A 13 -5.44 -8.01 15.12
C ILE A 13 -4.22 -8.26 14.26
N ASN A 14 -4.32 -9.27 13.38
CA ASN A 14 -3.31 -9.54 12.37
C ASN A 14 -3.78 -9.10 10.99
N LEU A 15 -3.43 -7.88 10.60
CA LEU A 15 -3.68 -7.35 9.25
C LEU A 15 -2.81 -8.07 8.21
N LYS A 16 -3.45 -8.57 7.15
CA LYS A 16 -2.81 -9.24 6.01
C LYS A 16 -3.45 -8.80 4.70
N HIS A 17 -2.62 -8.64 3.68
CA HIS A 17 -3.10 -8.39 2.33
C HIS A 17 -3.66 -9.69 1.72
N ILE A 18 -4.75 -9.61 0.96
CA ILE A 18 -5.43 -10.79 0.38
C ILE A 18 -4.51 -11.60 -0.55
N GLY A 19 -3.61 -10.93 -1.27
CA GLY A 19 -2.60 -11.54 -2.14
C GLY A 19 -1.25 -11.83 -1.46
N GLN A 20 -1.16 -11.73 -0.14
CA GLN A 20 0.09 -11.98 0.58
C GLN A 20 0.42 -13.47 0.61
N LEU A 21 1.59 -13.84 0.09
CA LEU A 21 2.09 -15.21 0.15
C LEU A 21 2.66 -15.53 1.54
N VAL A 22 2.63 -16.80 1.92
CA VAL A 22 3.19 -17.25 3.20
C VAL A 22 4.69 -16.99 3.21
N GLY A 23 5.17 -16.26 4.23
CA GLY A 23 6.57 -15.93 4.39
C GLY A 23 7.04 -14.66 3.67
N THR A 24 6.17 -13.99 2.90
CA THR A 24 6.48 -12.69 2.30
C THR A 24 5.67 -11.58 2.94
N ASN A 25 6.30 -10.41 3.09
CA ASN A 25 5.62 -9.17 3.49
C ASN A 25 5.29 -8.27 2.30
N LYS A 26 5.71 -8.65 1.08
CA LYS A 26 5.54 -7.86 -0.14
C LYS A 26 4.56 -8.54 -1.08
N VAL A 27 3.73 -7.72 -1.71
CA VAL A 27 2.81 -8.09 -2.78
C VAL A 27 3.09 -7.16 -3.96
N ASP A 28 3.46 -7.71 -5.11
CA ASP A 28 3.87 -6.91 -6.27
C ASP A 28 2.70 -6.13 -6.90
N VAL A 29 1.51 -6.73 -6.92
CA VAL A 29 0.25 -6.08 -7.33
C VAL A 29 -0.67 -6.00 -6.12
N GLY A 30 -0.55 -4.90 -5.38
CA GLY A 30 -1.31 -4.65 -4.16
C GLY A 30 -2.67 -3.98 -4.39
N ILE A 31 -2.91 -3.39 -5.55
CA ILE A 31 -4.17 -2.70 -5.85
C ILE A 31 -4.80 -3.36 -7.06
N ASP A 32 -6.06 -3.74 -6.95
CA ASP A 32 -6.85 -4.15 -8.10
C ASP A 32 -7.22 -2.94 -8.95
N LEU A 33 -6.78 -2.94 -10.20
CA LEU A 33 -7.02 -1.89 -11.18
C LEU A 33 -8.07 -2.31 -12.23
N SER A 34 -8.77 -3.42 -12.04
CA SER A 34 -9.77 -3.94 -12.99
C SER A 34 -10.88 -2.93 -13.32
N ALA A 35 -11.28 -2.12 -12.32
CA ALA A 35 -12.30 -1.07 -12.46
C ALA A 35 -11.69 0.35 -12.51
N TYR A 36 -10.40 0.49 -12.75
CA TYR A 36 -9.73 1.80 -12.81
C TYR A 36 -10.08 2.54 -14.10
N TYR A 37 -10.54 3.79 -13.98
CA TYR A 37 -10.70 4.69 -15.11
C TYR A 37 -9.37 5.40 -15.43
N PRO A 38 -8.79 5.22 -16.64
CA PRO A 38 -7.49 5.80 -16.98
C PRO A 38 -7.45 7.33 -16.89
N SER A 39 -6.44 7.85 -16.20
CA SER A 39 -6.19 9.29 -16.16
C SER A 39 -5.56 9.81 -17.45
N VAL A 40 -5.99 11.01 -17.86
CA VAL A 40 -5.44 11.74 -19.00
C VAL A 40 -4.06 12.33 -18.69
N GLU A 41 -3.79 12.63 -17.42
CA GLU A 41 -2.55 13.30 -16.99
C GLU A 41 -1.51 12.35 -16.41
N TRP A 42 -1.92 11.18 -15.94
CA TRP A 42 -1.05 10.26 -15.19
C TRP A 42 -1.11 8.84 -15.73
N ASP A 43 0.04 8.18 -15.72
CA ASP A 43 0.19 6.74 -15.90
C ASP A 43 0.53 6.08 -14.56
N ILE A 44 -0.12 4.97 -14.27
CA ILE A 44 0.25 4.11 -13.13
C ILE A 44 1.33 3.14 -13.62
N LEU A 45 2.54 3.23 -13.06
CA LEU A 45 3.67 2.35 -13.39
C LEU A 45 3.72 1.11 -12.51
N GLY A 46 3.23 1.20 -11.27
CA GLY A 46 3.27 0.10 -10.32
C GLY A 46 2.52 0.41 -9.04
N VAL A 47 1.98 -0.63 -8.42
CA VAL A 47 1.16 -0.56 -7.21
C VAL A 47 1.51 -1.64 -6.18
N PRO A 48 2.79 -1.81 -5.79
CA PRO A 48 3.14 -2.80 -4.78
C PRO A 48 2.58 -2.43 -3.40
N ALA A 49 2.31 -3.47 -2.59
CA ALA A 49 1.95 -3.35 -1.19
C ALA A 49 2.97 -4.06 -0.31
N GLU A 50 3.25 -3.48 0.85
CA GLU A 50 4.16 -4.02 1.84
C GLU A 50 3.51 -4.01 3.22
N ARG A 51 3.64 -5.12 3.96
CA ARG A 51 3.23 -5.23 5.35
C ARG A 51 4.39 -4.84 6.25
N HIS A 52 4.15 -3.89 7.15
CA HIS A 52 5.12 -3.46 8.16
C HIS A 52 4.57 -3.76 9.56
N GLU A 53 5.47 -4.12 10.45
CA GLU A 53 5.21 -4.28 11.87
C GLU A 53 6.11 -3.32 12.62
N LYS A 54 5.52 -2.30 13.25
CA LYS A 54 6.24 -1.18 13.82
C LYS A 54 5.94 -1.04 15.31
N TYR A 55 7.00 -0.82 16.08
CA TYR A 55 6.91 -0.41 17.47
C TYR A 55 6.97 1.12 17.53
N TYR A 56 5.99 1.74 18.17
CA TYR A 56 5.97 3.19 18.39
C TYR A 56 6.51 3.51 19.78
N SER A 57 7.06 4.70 19.97
CA SER A 57 7.65 5.09 21.26
C SER A 57 6.64 5.19 22.41
N CYS A 58 5.35 5.32 22.11
CA CYS A 58 4.29 5.43 23.12
C CYS A 58 3.84 4.10 23.70
N CYS A 59 4.12 2.97 23.05
CA CYS A 59 3.56 1.66 23.40
C CYS A 59 4.62 0.55 23.23
N ALA A 60 4.52 -0.51 24.04
CA ALA A 60 5.45 -1.65 23.96
C ALA A 60 5.01 -2.68 22.90
N GLU A 61 3.76 -2.61 22.47
CA GLU A 61 3.12 -3.53 21.55
C GLU A 61 3.42 -3.18 20.08
N PRO A 62 3.52 -4.18 19.18
CA PRO A 62 3.66 -3.94 17.76
C PRO A 62 2.34 -3.46 17.16
N TYR A 63 2.43 -2.53 16.21
CA TYR A 63 1.31 -2.13 15.36
C TYR A 63 1.58 -2.57 13.93
N ILE A 64 0.59 -3.23 13.32
CA ILE A 64 0.68 -3.73 11.96
C ILE A 64 0.02 -2.73 11.01
N ASP A 65 0.72 -2.44 9.92
CA ASP A 65 0.20 -1.62 8.85
C ASP A 65 0.53 -2.20 7.47
N ILE A 66 -0.27 -1.83 6.48
CA ILE A 66 -0.06 -2.17 5.08
C ILE A 66 0.16 -0.86 4.32
N PHE A 67 1.35 -0.73 3.74
CA PHE A 67 1.77 0.39 2.93
C PHE A 67 1.61 0.07 1.44
N PHE A 68 0.78 0.84 0.74
CA PHE A 68 0.61 0.79 -0.70
C PHE A 68 1.45 1.89 -1.35
N ASN A 69 2.39 1.52 -2.20
CA ASN A 69 3.18 2.47 -2.96
C ASN A 69 2.60 2.59 -4.37
N ILE A 70 2.12 3.79 -4.75
CA ILE A 70 1.63 4.05 -6.10
C ILE A 70 2.69 4.83 -6.84
N THR A 71 3.33 4.19 -7.82
CA THR A 71 4.32 4.85 -8.68
C THR A 71 3.60 5.44 -9.89
N LEU A 72 3.62 6.77 -10.01
CA LEU A 72 2.96 7.51 -11.07
C LEU A 72 3.97 8.17 -12.00
N ARG A 73 3.64 8.25 -13.29
CA ARG A 73 4.36 9.04 -14.31
C ARG A 73 3.43 10.07 -14.92
N ARG A 74 3.89 11.31 -15.04
CA ARG A 74 3.13 12.38 -15.71
C ARG A 74 3.16 12.21 -17.22
N LYS A 75 2.01 12.34 -17.87
CA LYS A 75 1.89 12.48 -19.34
C LYS A 75 2.13 13.94 -19.72
N THR A 76 3.03 14.18 -20.66
CA THR A 76 3.48 15.55 -21.02
C THR A 76 2.76 16.15 -22.22
N LEU A 77 1.86 15.42 -22.90
CA LEU A 77 1.22 15.85 -24.16
C LEU A 77 0.50 17.21 -24.08
N PHE A 78 -0.04 17.58 -22.93
CA PHE A 78 -0.73 18.87 -22.73
C PHE A 78 0.22 20.04 -22.38
N TYR A 79 1.50 19.79 -22.15
CA TYR A 79 2.50 20.79 -21.74
C TYR A 79 3.57 21.05 -22.80
N THR A 80 3.40 20.51 -24.01
CA THR A 80 4.37 20.63 -25.12
C THR A 80 3.93 21.59 -26.22
N VAL A 81 2.92 22.44 -25.98
CA VAL A 81 2.49 23.51 -26.88
C VAL A 81 2.64 24.86 -26.20
#